data_AF-A0A831XU83-F1
#
_entry.id   AF-A0A831XU83-F1
#
_cell.length_a   1.000
_cell.length_b   1.000
_cell.length_c   1.000
_cell.angle_alpha   90.00
_cell.angle_beta   90.00
_cell.angle_gamma   90.00
#
_symmetry.space_group_name_H-M   'P 1'
#
loop_
_entity.id
_entity.type
_entity.pdbx_description
1 polymer ?
#
loop_
_entity_poly.entity_id
_entity_poly.type
_entity_poly.pdbx_seq_one_letter_code
_entity_poly.pdbx_strand_id
1 'polypeptide(L)'
;KALIRAAMWLDANDNANREEAVEVLSRPDYVGADAEVIANSMTGTFEYEKGDERPVPDFNVFFRYNATYPYYSDAIWYLTQMRRWGQIAEHKSDDWYRETAKRVYRPDIYAQAAKELIADGAMSAEDFPDFGSETGFRPPQDEFIDGVTYDGRKPNAYLEQFPIGLKADDQV
;
A
#
# COMPACT_ATOMS: atom_id res chain seq x y z
N LYS A 1 6.64 13.58 -8.07
CA LYS A 1 5.66 14.16 -9.03
C LYS A 1 5.25 13.18 -10.12
N ALA A 2 6.15 12.74 -11.01
CA ALA A 2 5.81 11.87 -12.15
C ALA A 2 5.05 10.59 -11.75
N LEU A 3 5.52 9.88 -10.72
CA LEU A 3 4.86 8.66 -10.23
C LEU A 3 3.44 8.89 -9.70
N ILE A 4 3.21 10.01 -8.99
CA ILE A 4 1.87 10.39 -8.50
C ILE A 4 0.92 10.60 -9.69
N ARG A 5 1.37 11.32 -10.72
CA ARG A 5 0.59 11.57 -11.93
C ARG A 5 0.32 10.28 -12.71
N ALA A 6 1.30 9.39 -12.81
CA ALA A 6 1.12 8.10 -13.47
C ALA A 6 0.09 7.24 -12.74
N ALA A 7 0.16 7.18 -11.41
CA ALA A 7 -0.83 6.48 -10.59
C ALA A 7 -2.23 7.08 -10.75
N MET A 8 -2.36 8.41 -10.71
CA MET A 8 -3.63 9.10 -10.92
C MET A 8 -4.19 8.81 -12.33
N TRP A 9 -3.32 8.79 -13.34
CA TRP A 9 -3.72 8.47 -14.71
C TRP A 9 -4.25 7.05 -14.83
N LEU A 10 -3.63 6.05 -14.18
CA LEU A 10 -4.11 4.66 -14.17
C LEU A 10 -5.51 4.49 -13.56
N ASP A 11 -5.89 5.38 -12.65
CA ASP A 11 -7.15 5.34 -11.92
C ASP A 11 -8.19 6.36 -12.43
N ALA A 12 -7.84 7.16 -13.45
CA ALA A 12 -8.70 8.23 -13.94
C ALA A 12 -9.95 7.70 -14.66
N ASN A 13 -11.06 8.43 -14.54
CA ASN A 13 -12.33 8.17 -15.23
C ASN A 13 -12.81 6.71 -15.09
N ASP A 14 -12.80 6.18 -13.86
CA ASP A 14 -13.18 4.79 -13.57
C ASP A 14 -12.33 3.77 -14.36
N ASN A 15 -11.00 3.90 -14.24
CA ASN A 15 -10.00 3.02 -14.85
C ASN A 15 -9.92 3.06 -16.39
N ALA A 16 -10.44 4.10 -17.04
CA ALA A 16 -10.51 4.21 -18.52
C ALA A 16 -9.16 4.09 -19.24
N ASN A 17 -8.05 4.38 -18.54
CA ASN A 17 -6.71 4.37 -19.12
C ASN A 17 -5.98 3.02 -18.96
N ARG A 18 -6.58 2.03 -18.28
CA ARG A 18 -5.89 0.78 -17.96
C ARG A 18 -5.63 -0.11 -19.18
N GLU A 19 -6.47 -0.05 -20.21
CA GLU A 19 -6.22 -0.74 -21.47
C GLU A 19 -4.97 -0.21 -22.17
N GLU A 20 -4.77 1.10 -22.21
CA GLU A 20 -3.54 1.69 -22.74
C GLU A 20 -2.31 1.27 -21.91
N ALA A 21 -2.45 1.21 -20.57
CA ALA A 21 -1.39 0.72 -19.71
C ALA A 21 -1.01 -0.75 -20.01
N VAL A 22 -2.00 -1.60 -20.27
CA VAL A 22 -1.81 -3.00 -20.69
C VAL A 22 -1.04 -3.07 -22.01
N GLU A 23 -1.40 -2.27 -23.00
CA GLU A 23 -0.68 -2.19 -24.28
C GLU A 23 0.77 -1.75 -24.11
N VAL A 24 1.05 -0.82 -23.20
CA VAL A 24 2.43 -0.39 -22.89
C VAL A 24 3.21 -1.52 -22.22
N LEU A 25 2.64 -2.16 -21.20
CA LEU A 25 3.30 -3.20 -20.41
C LEU A 25 3.56 -4.48 -21.21
N SER A 26 2.71 -4.81 -22.17
CA SER A 26 2.84 -5.99 -23.04
C SER A 26 3.96 -5.89 -24.08
N ARG A 27 4.54 -4.70 -24.29
CA ARG A 27 5.67 -4.53 -25.21
C ARG A 27 6.91 -5.30 -24.72
N PRO A 28 7.75 -5.80 -25.63
CA PRO A 28 8.93 -6.60 -25.28
C PRO A 28 9.98 -5.82 -24.49
N ASP A 29 9.99 -4.49 -24.58
CA ASP A 29 10.88 -3.62 -23.81
C ASP A 29 10.42 -3.44 -22.34
N TYR A 30 9.22 -3.94 -21.99
CA TYR A 30 8.65 -3.93 -20.64
C TYR A 30 8.46 -5.38 -20.13
N VAL A 31 7.23 -5.77 -19.76
CA VAL A 31 6.96 -7.12 -19.24
C VAL A 31 7.01 -8.14 -20.36
N GLY A 32 6.56 -7.76 -21.57
CA GLY A 32 6.60 -8.63 -22.75
C GLY A 32 5.68 -9.85 -22.69
N ALA A 33 4.70 -9.85 -21.78
CA ALA A 33 3.66 -10.88 -21.68
C ALA A 33 2.43 -10.51 -22.52
N ASP A 34 1.60 -11.50 -22.84
CA ASP A 34 0.37 -11.29 -23.60
C ASP A 34 -0.54 -10.26 -22.91
N ALA A 35 -1.06 -9.32 -23.70
CA ALA A 35 -1.90 -8.24 -23.21
C ALA A 35 -3.13 -8.75 -22.43
N GLU A 36 -3.75 -9.83 -22.90
CA GLU A 36 -4.88 -10.48 -22.23
C GLU A 36 -4.54 -10.97 -20.81
N VAL A 37 -3.32 -11.49 -20.62
CA VAL A 37 -2.86 -11.95 -19.30
C VAL A 37 -2.64 -10.77 -18.35
N ILE A 38 -2.08 -9.66 -18.85
CA ILE A 38 -1.87 -8.44 -18.05
C ILE A 38 -3.22 -7.79 -17.71
N ALA A 39 -4.14 -7.76 -18.68
CA ALA A 39 -5.47 -7.16 -18.56
C ALA A 39 -6.24 -7.74 -17.38
N ASN A 40 -6.19 -9.07 -17.15
CA ASN A 40 -6.87 -9.72 -16.03
C ASN A 40 -6.59 -9.03 -14.67
N SER A 41 -5.36 -8.57 -14.43
CA SER A 41 -5.05 -7.86 -13.19
C SER A 41 -5.40 -6.37 -13.22
N MET A 42 -5.46 -5.78 -14.41
CA MET A 42 -5.58 -4.32 -14.60
C MET A 42 -7.04 -3.89 -14.76
N THR A 43 -7.88 -4.62 -15.49
CA THR A 43 -9.19 -4.14 -15.95
C THR A 43 -10.35 -4.56 -15.06
N GLY A 44 -10.06 -5.20 -13.92
CA GLY A 44 -11.03 -5.32 -12.83
C GLY A 44 -11.95 -6.52 -12.92
N THR A 45 -11.50 -7.63 -13.51
CA THR A 45 -12.11 -8.95 -13.31
C THR A 45 -11.09 -9.91 -12.73
N PHE A 46 -11.54 -10.91 -11.97
CA PHE A 46 -10.65 -11.98 -11.50
C PHE A 46 -11.33 -13.32 -11.67
N GLU A 47 -10.64 -14.27 -12.28
CA GLU A 47 -11.08 -15.66 -12.41
C GLU A 47 -10.51 -16.47 -11.23
N TYR A 48 -11.39 -16.86 -10.30
CA TYR A 48 -10.99 -17.59 -9.08
C TYR A 48 -10.86 -19.10 -9.35
N GLU A 49 -11.75 -19.62 -10.18
CA GLU A 49 -11.75 -20.98 -10.70
C GLU A 49 -12.22 -20.93 -12.15
N LYS A 50 -11.97 -21.99 -12.93
CA LYS A 50 -12.35 -22.04 -14.34
C LYS A 50 -13.84 -21.74 -14.53
N GLY A 51 -14.16 -20.59 -15.13
CA GLY A 51 -15.51 -20.10 -15.38
C GLY A 51 -16.16 -19.29 -14.24
N ASP A 52 -15.48 -19.08 -13.11
CA ASP A 52 -15.91 -18.17 -12.03
C ASP A 52 -15.15 -16.84 -12.13
N GLU A 53 -15.60 -16.01 -13.07
CA GLU A 53 -15.12 -14.65 -13.26
C GLU A 53 -16.01 -13.67 -12.50
N ARG A 54 -15.39 -12.84 -11.66
CA ARG A 54 -16.11 -11.83 -10.86
C ARG A 54 -15.55 -10.44 -11.11
N PRO A 55 -16.40 -9.40 -11.17
CA PRO A 55 -15.95 -8.03 -11.21
C PRO A 55 -15.29 -7.64 -9.88
N VAL A 56 -14.06 -7.16 -9.97
CA VAL A 56 -13.27 -6.61 -8.87
C VAL A 56 -12.57 -5.33 -9.38
N PRO A 57 -13.31 -4.25 -9.65
CA PRO A 57 -12.78 -3.03 -10.30
C PRO A 57 -11.63 -2.37 -9.55
N ASP A 58 -11.58 -2.57 -8.23
CA ASP A 58 -10.52 -2.10 -7.33
C ASP A 58 -9.55 -3.23 -6.90
N PHE A 59 -9.41 -4.29 -7.70
CA PHE A 59 -8.43 -5.34 -7.43
C PHE A 59 -7.02 -4.76 -7.30
N ASN A 60 -6.68 -3.88 -8.24
CA ASN A 60 -5.56 -2.95 -8.11
C ASN A 60 -6.12 -1.54 -7.99
N VAL A 61 -5.59 -0.76 -7.04
CA VAL A 61 -5.82 0.68 -6.91
C VAL A 61 -4.46 1.35 -6.88
N PHE A 62 -4.24 2.31 -7.76
CA PHE A 62 -2.93 2.94 -7.90
C PHE A 62 -2.84 4.28 -7.16
N PHE A 63 -3.93 5.06 -7.13
CA PHE A 63 -3.95 6.41 -6.58
C PHE A 63 -5.12 6.68 -5.64
N ARG A 64 -6.32 6.18 -5.95
CA ARG A 64 -7.52 6.40 -5.11
C ARG A 64 -7.26 5.95 -3.67
N TYR A 65 -8.03 6.51 -2.73
CA TYR A 65 -7.96 6.16 -1.30
C TYR A 65 -6.57 6.37 -0.66
N ASN A 66 -5.79 7.31 -1.22
CA ASN A 66 -4.42 7.61 -0.81
C ASN A 66 -3.47 6.40 -0.96
N ALA A 67 -3.69 5.53 -1.95
CA ALA A 67 -2.91 4.31 -2.15
C ALA A 67 -1.40 4.54 -2.28
N THR A 68 -0.98 5.68 -2.85
CA THR A 68 0.44 6.04 -3.00
C THR A 68 1.04 6.75 -1.79
N TYR A 69 0.25 7.14 -0.78
CA TYR A 69 0.78 7.81 0.39
C TYR A 69 1.49 6.82 1.32
N PRO A 70 2.78 7.03 1.65
CA PRO A 70 3.55 6.06 2.42
C PRO A 70 3.28 6.21 3.93
N TYR A 71 2.22 5.56 4.42
CA TYR A 71 1.90 5.52 5.84
C TYR A 71 2.94 4.73 6.64
N TYR A 72 3.45 5.30 7.74
CA TYR A 72 4.33 4.61 8.68
C TYR A 72 3.67 3.35 9.26
N SER A 73 2.35 3.37 9.46
CA SER A 73 1.60 2.18 9.91
C SER A 73 1.79 0.99 8.97
N ASP A 74 1.89 1.22 7.67
CA ASP A 74 1.98 0.12 6.70
C ASP A 74 3.39 -0.51 6.76
N ALA A 75 4.43 0.33 6.91
CA ALA A 75 5.80 -0.13 7.15
C ALA A 75 5.94 -0.89 8.48
N ILE A 76 5.31 -0.40 9.55
CA ILE A 76 5.32 -1.04 10.87
C ILE A 76 4.63 -2.40 10.79
N TRP A 77 3.58 -2.55 9.99
CA TRP A 77 2.92 -3.84 9.80
C TRP A 77 3.89 -4.86 9.21
N TYR A 78 4.62 -4.51 8.15
CA TYR A 78 5.66 -5.39 7.60
C TYR A 78 6.72 -5.75 8.64
N LEU A 79 7.20 -4.78 9.42
CA LEU A 79 8.19 -5.02 10.47
C LEU A 79 7.65 -5.97 11.56
N THR A 80 6.37 -5.86 11.93
CA THR A 80 5.75 -6.82 12.87
C THR A 80 5.66 -8.21 12.26
N GLN A 81 5.30 -8.37 10.99
CA GLN A 81 5.31 -9.70 10.35
C GLN A 81 6.74 -10.28 10.26
N MET A 82 7.73 -9.45 9.96
CA MET A 82 9.15 -9.86 9.97
C MET A 82 9.62 -10.26 11.37
N ARG A 83 9.13 -9.61 12.43
CA ARG A 83 9.37 -10.04 13.81
C ARG A 83 8.69 -11.37 14.08
N ARG A 84 7.39 -11.48 13.78
CA ARG A 84 6.58 -12.68 14.02
C ARG A 84 7.19 -13.94 13.41
N TRP A 85 7.78 -13.82 12.22
CA TRP A 85 8.36 -14.93 11.47
C TRP A 85 9.89 -15.05 11.56
N GLY A 86 10.53 -14.30 12.45
CA GLY A 86 11.93 -14.48 12.81
C GLY A 86 12.98 -13.82 11.90
N GLN A 87 12.57 -13.05 10.89
CA GLN A 87 13.51 -12.18 10.16
C GLN A 87 14.06 -11.05 11.05
N ILE A 88 13.31 -10.65 12.07
CA ILE A 88 13.79 -9.81 13.18
C ILE A 88 13.82 -10.69 14.44
N ALA A 89 14.99 -11.26 14.73
CA ALA A 89 15.17 -12.29 15.76
C ALA A 89 15.01 -11.76 17.19
N GLU A 90 15.32 -10.49 17.43
CA GLU A 90 15.28 -9.89 18.76
C GLU A 90 13.99 -9.09 18.97
N HIS A 91 13.52 -9.06 20.22
CA HIS A 91 12.49 -8.10 20.64
C HIS A 91 12.92 -6.65 20.32
N LYS A 92 11.94 -5.83 19.94
CA LYS A 92 12.13 -4.40 19.67
C LYS A 92 11.02 -3.61 20.32
N SER A 93 11.37 -2.50 20.98
CA SER A 93 10.38 -1.56 21.53
C SER A 93 9.50 -0.96 20.44
N ASP A 94 8.29 -0.53 20.77
CA ASP A 94 7.40 0.20 19.84
C ASP A 94 8.08 1.41 19.18
N ASP A 95 8.94 2.13 19.90
CA ASP A 95 9.72 3.24 19.35
C ASP A 95 10.69 2.82 18.24
N TRP A 96 11.30 1.65 18.37
CA TRP A 96 12.22 1.15 17.35
C TRP A 96 11.49 0.92 16.02
N TYR A 97 10.27 0.38 16.06
CA TYR A 97 9.43 0.21 14.86
C TYR A 97 9.10 1.57 14.23
N ARG A 98 8.68 2.54 15.05
CA ARG A 98 8.36 3.90 14.58
C ARG A 98 9.56 4.57 13.90
N GLU A 99 10.72 4.56 14.56
CA GLU A 99 11.92 5.20 14.02
C GLU A 99 12.48 4.47 12.80
N THR A 100 12.37 3.14 12.75
CA THR A 100 12.76 2.35 11.57
C THR A 100 11.85 2.67 10.38
N ALA A 101 10.53 2.71 10.59
CA ALA A 101 9.57 3.08 9.55
C ALA A 101 9.84 4.49 8.99
N LYS A 102 10.08 5.49 9.85
CA LYS A 102 10.38 6.87 9.45
C LYS A 102 11.62 7.02 8.57
N ARG A 103 12.59 6.12 8.69
CA ARG A 103 13.81 6.15 7.87
C ARG A 103 13.56 5.73 6.43
N VAL A 104 12.54 4.92 6.18
CA VAL A 104 12.27 4.30 4.86
C VAL A 104 11.04 4.90 4.21
N TYR A 105 9.93 5.01 4.95
CA TYR A 105 8.71 5.62 4.47
C TYR A 105 8.83 7.13 4.65
N ARG A 106 8.76 7.89 3.55
CA ARG A 106 9.05 9.33 3.52
C ARG A 106 7.82 10.13 3.06
N PRO A 107 6.76 10.19 3.88
CA PRO A 107 5.57 10.97 3.55
C PRO A 107 5.87 12.47 3.44
N ASP A 108 6.93 12.95 4.07
CA ASP A 108 7.41 14.32 3.93
C ASP A 108 7.90 14.63 2.50
N ILE A 109 8.60 13.71 1.85
CA ILE A 109 9.03 13.84 0.44
C ILE A 109 7.80 13.74 -0.48
N TYR A 110 6.90 12.81 -0.19
CA TYR A 110 5.63 12.68 -0.93
C TYR A 110 4.82 13.99 -0.86
N ALA A 111 4.66 14.56 0.33
CA ALA A 111 3.90 15.78 0.56
C ALA A 111 4.53 16.99 -0.15
N GLN A 112 5.85 17.09 -0.23
CA GLN A 112 6.52 18.13 -1.03
C GLN A 112 6.13 18.02 -2.50
N ALA A 113 6.22 16.82 -3.08
CA ALA A 113 5.86 16.59 -4.47
C ALA A 113 4.35 16.82 -4.74
N ALA A 114 3.48 16.42 -3.82
CA ALA A 114 2.04 16.65 -3.92
C ALA A 114 1.70 18.14 -3.86
N LYS A 115 2.28 18.90 -2.90
CA LYS A 115 2.10 20.35 -2.78
C LYS A 115 2.56 21.10 -4.03
N GLU A 116 3.66 20.69 -4.65
CA GLU A 116 4.08 21.24 -5.94
C GLU A 116 3.06 20.95 -7.06
N LEU A 117 2.51 19.73 -7.14
CA LEU A 117 1.49 19.40 -8.14
C LEU A 117 0.20 20.23 -7.96
N ILE A 118 -0.17 20.52 -6.71
CA ILE A 118 -1.29 21.39 -6.37
C ILE A 118 -0.99 22.84 -6.79
N ALA A 119 0.21 23.34 -6.46
CA ALA A 119 0.63 24.70 -6.82
C ALA A 119 0.70 24.90 -8.35
N ASP A 120 1.11 23.86 -9.09
CA ASP A 120 1.16 23.84 -10.55
C ASP A 120 -0.25 23.71 -11.19
N GLY A 121 -1.30 23.50 -10.39
CA GLY A 121 -2.68 23.29 -10.86
C GLY A 121 -2.93 21.94 -11.55
N ALA A 122 -2.00 20.99 -11.42
CA ALA A 122 -2.09 19.67 -12.04
C ALA A 122 -3.01 18.71 -11.24
N MET A 123 -3.19 18.98 -9.95
CA MET A 123 -4.01 18.21 -9.02
C MET A 123 -4.63 19.15 -7.98
N SER A 124 -5.63 18.68 -7.24
CA SER A 124 -6.34 19.41 -6.19
C SER A 124 -5.87 18.98 -4.79
N ALA A 125 -6.21 19.77 -3.76
CA ALA A 125 -5.83 19.40 -2.39
C ALA A 125 -6.62 18.18 -1.89
N GLU A 126 -7.83 18.00 -2.41
CA GLU A 126 -8.77 16.93 -2.13
C GLU A 126 -8.30 15.57 -2.68
N ASP A 127 -7.34 15.56 -3.61
CA ASP A 127 -6.73 14.33 -4.15
C ASP A 127 -5.76 13.65 -3.16
N PHE A 128 -5.49 14.27 -2.01
CA PHE A 128 -4.46 13.82 -1.06
C PHE A 128 -4.98 13.79 0.38
N PRO A 129 -4.27 13.11 1.31
CA PRO A 129 -4.51 13.33 2.74
C PRO A 129 -4.31 14.80 3.10
N ASP A 130 -5.04 15.28 4.11
CA ASP A 130 -4.77 16.59 4.70
C ASP A 130 -3.39 16.58 5.38
N PHE A 131 -2.37 17.07 4.69
CA PHE A 131 -1.00 17.13 5.19
C PHE A 131 -0.84 18.01 6.45
N GLY A 132 -1.83 18.80 6.84
CA GLY A 132 -1.82 19.57 8.08
C GLY A 132 -2.20 18.75 9.31
N SER A 133 -3.01 17.70 9.14
CA SER A 133 -3.50 16.85 10.23
C SER A 133 -3.06 15.39 10.13
N GLU A 134 -2.61 14.94 8.96
CA GLU A 134 -2.12 13.58 8.74
C GLU A 134 -0.86 13.30 9.56
N THR A 135 -0.90 12.20 10.31
CA THR A 135 0.17 11.78 11.23
C THR A 135 1.11 10.75 10.64
N GLY A 136 0.77 10.21 9.45
CA GLY A 136 1.42 9.06 8.84
C GLY A 136 0.96 7.73 9.42
N PHE A 137 -0.11 7.70 10.21
CA PHE A 137 -0.65 6.47 10.80
C PHE A 137 -2.14 6.34 10.49
N ARG A 138 -2.50 5.26 9.80
CA ARG A 138 -3.90 4.90 9.59
C ARG A 138 -4.61 4.68 10.94
N PRO A 139 -5.95 4.80 10.98
CA PRO A 139 -6.75 4.30 12.10
C PRO A 139 -6.49 2.81 12.34
N PRO A 140 -6.85 2.25 13.52
CA PRO A 140 -6.86 0.81 13.72
C PRO A 140 -7.66 0.11 12.61
N GLN A 141 -7.11 -0.99 12.09
CA GLN A 141 -7.67 -1.78 11.00
C GLN A 141 -8.14 -3.13 11.54
N ASP A 142 -9.39 -3.49 11.29
CA ASP A 142 -10.02 -4.74 11.76
C ASP A 142 -10.50 -5.63 10.60
N GLU A 143 -10.13 -5.29 9.37
CA GLU A 143 -10.58 -5.95 8.14
C GLU A 143 -9.69 -7.15 7.72
N PHE A 144 -8.75 -7.56 8.57
CA PHE A 144 -7.94 -8.76 8.34
C PHE A 144 -8.80 -10.02 8.38
N ILE A 145 -8.47 -11.02 7.55
CA ILE A 145 -9.24 -12.27 7.40
C ILE A 145 -9.37 -13.07 8.72
N ASP A 146 -8.44 -12.91 9.64
CA ASP A 146 -8.41 -13.57 10.95
C ASP A 146 -9.10 -12.75 12.07
N GLY A 147 -9.63 -11.56 11.74
CA GLY A 147 -10.32 -10.67 12.68
C GLY A 147 -9.40 -9.99 13.70
N VAL A 148 -8.08 -10.11 13.57
CA VAL A 148 -7.13 -9.48 14.51
C VAL A 148 -6.99 -8.00 14.17
N THR A 149 -7.28 -7.13 15.13
CA THR A 149 -7.15 -5.69 14.94
C THR A 149 -5.69 -5.24 14.98
N TYR A 150 -5.27 -4.52 13.95
CA TYR A 150 -3.97 -3.90 13.84
C TYR A 150 -4.02 -2.41 14.16
N ASP A 151 -3.23 -1.96 15.13
CA ASP A 151 -2.93 -0.54 15.35
C ASP A 151 -1.42 -0.32 15.25
N GLY A 152 -0.98 0.37 14.19
CA GLY A 152 0.44 0.64 13.96
C GLY A 152 1.12 1.49 15.04
N ARG A 153 0.36 2.07 15.96
CA ARG A 153 0.90 2.77 17.13
C ARG A 153 1.34 1.83 18.24
N LYS A 154 0.85 0.58 18.23
CA LYS A 154 1.07 -0.45 19.27
C LYS A 154 1.54 -1.79 18.68
N PRO A 155 2.67 -1.83 17.95
CA PRO A 155 3.12 -3.03 17.25
C PRO A 155 3.35 -4.24 18.16
N ASN A 156 3.88 -4.07 19.37
CA ASN A 156 4.04 -5.20 20.29
C ASN A 156 2.68 -5.72 20.80
N ALA A 157 1.71 -4.84 21.09
CA ALA A 157 0.36 -5.28 21.45
C ALA A 157 -0.32 -6.05 20.32
N TYR A 158 -0.01 -5.73 19.06
CA TYR A 158 -0.47 -6.50 17.90
C TYR A 158 0.16 -7.90 17.84
N LEU A 159 1.47 -8.02 18.05
CA LEU A 159 2.17 -9.31 18.04
C LEU A 159 1.62 -10.29 19.09
N GLU A 160 1.27 -9.79 20.29
CA GLU A 160 0.73 -10.61 21.38
C GLU A 160 -0.65 -11.24 21.08
N GLN A 161 -1.39 -10.73 20.09
CA GLN A 161 -2.71 -11.25 19.73
C GLN A 161 -2.63 -12.60 18.99
N PHE A 162 -1.48 -12.94 18.40
CA PHE A 162 -1.37 -14.14 17.57
C PHE A 162 -1.05 -15.39 18.39
N PRO A 163 -1.60 -16.57 18.03
CA PRO A 163 -1.23 -17.82 18.68
C PRO A 163 0.16 -18.33 18.23
N ILE A 164 0.57 -18.02 17.00
CA ILE A 164 1.79 -18.54 16.34
C ILE A 164 2.70 -17.39 15.93
N GLY A 165 4.00 -17.55 16.20
CA GLY A 165 5.08 -16.60 15.88
C GLY A 165 5.83 -16.13 17.12
N LEU A 166 6.94 -15.42 16.93
CA LEU A 166 7.70 -14.82 18.02
C LEU A 166 6.90 -13.71 18.70
N LYS A 167 6.87 -13.74 20.03
CA LYS A 167 6.21 -12.75 20.90
C LYS A 167 7.19 -12.27 21.96
N ALA A 168 6.90 -11.14 22.59
CA ALA A 168 7.71 -10.55 23.66
C ALA A 168 9.22 -10.84 23.51
N ASP A 169 9.80 -11.56 24.48
CA ASP A 169 11.23 -11.88 24.59
C ASP A 169 11.67 -13.14 23.82
N ASP A 170 10.81 -13.74 23.00
CA ASP A 170 11.17 -14.92 22.19
C ASP A 170 12.33 -14.62 21.23
N GLN A 171 13.19 -15.60 20.98
CA GLN A 171 14.33 -15.46 20.06
C GLN A 171 14.44 -16.70 19.17
N VAL A 172 15.05 -16.53 17.99
CA VAL A 172 15.40 -17.60 17.05
C VAL A 172 16.90 -17.82 17.05
#